data_AF-L7W5U0-F1
#
_entry.id   AF-L7W5U0-F1
#
_cell.length_a   1.000
_cell.length_b   1.000
_cell.length_c   1.000
_cell.angle_alpha   90.00
_cell.angle_beta   90.00
_cell.angle_gamma   90.00
#
_symmetry.space_group_name_H-M   'P 1'
#
loop_
_entity.id
_entity.type
_entity.pdbx_description
1 polymer ?
#
loop_
_entity_poly.entity_id
_entity_poly.type
_entity_poly.pdbx_seq_one_letter_code
_entity_poly.pdbx_strand_id
1 'polypeptide(L)'
;MYIMIVGLLCVSNAQNSWQPISNFPSVARSWPASFTIGEKAYVGTGGQSFIYNNDLWEYDTVTGIWTQKANVGGPLRGGAAGFSINGKGYMGLGRNSTQLYYDLWEYDPILNTWSFNSFFPGSNVDKSATFVVQNKAYVVAGGTATNIGTESNNLWEFNPSGNTWSQKTSIPSTGRNRAVGFEIFDKGYIACGYGFDSSTSSSQSTNEVWEYDAILDTWTQKANYPGSGRSDCAGFSIGNYGYVGMGRFMYTTEFWRFDPLNDSWTQVDQFIGSGRIAGVSFSTTDKGFVGLGYTVTTQLIEFTDFYQFQDQTLSEQSINATNNISIYPNPFDNELIIETSSFKNAAVYNLSGKLLGLFQSETIDLSHLNLGVYILKVERENLPLIVKKIIKR
;
A
#
# COMPACT_ATOMS: atom_id res chain seq x y z
N MET A 1 -31.56 -46.10 17.11
CA MET A 1 -31.51 -45.01 16.12
C MET A 1 -30.15 -44.36 16.26
N TYR A 2 -29.18 -44.74 15.42
CA TYR A 2 -27.83 -44.17 15.47
C TYR A 2 -27.85 -42.83 14.72
N ILE A 3 -27.61 -41.74 15.45
CA ILE A 3 -27.44 -40.41 14.86
C ILE A 3 -25.99 -40.32 14.39
N MET A 4 -25.81 -40.39 13.07
CA MET A 4 -24.55 -40.14 12.40
C MET A 4 -24.31 -38.63 12.40
N ILE A 5 -23.43 -38.15 13.30
CA ILE A 5 -23.00 -36.76 13.29
C ILE A 5 -21.99 -36.64 12.14
N VAL A 6 -22.46 -36.10 11.00
CA VAL A 6 -21.58 -35.67 9.92
C VAL A 6 -20.92 -34.38 10.38
N GLY A 7 -19.69 -34.49 10.89
CA GLY A 7 -18.83 -33.34 11.15
C GLY A 7 -18.51 -32.68 9.82
N LEU A 8 -19.16 -31.55 9.55
CA LEU A 8 -18.80 -30.66 8.46
C LEU A 8 -17.41 -30.10 8.78
N LEU A 9 -16.38 -30.66 8.16
CA LEU A 9 -15.04 -30.05 8.11
C LEU A 9 -15.16 -28.76 7.28
N CYS A 10 -15.41 -27.65 7.97
CA CYS A 10 -15.11 -26.33 7.44
C CYS A 10 -13.58 -26.21 7.41
N VAL A 11 -12.97 -26.50 6.26
CA VAL A 11 -11.61 -26.05 5.98
C VAL A 11 -11.74 -24.56 5.70
N SER A 12 -11.50 -23.71 6.70
CA SER A 12 -11.27 -22.29 6.43
C SER A 12 -9.92 -22.21 5.72
N ASN A 13 -9.93 -22.21 4.39
CA ASN A 13 -8.77 -21.77 3.62
C ASN A 13 -8.43 -20.35 4.09
N ALA A 14 -7.15 -20.08 4.33
CA ALA A 14 -6.70 -18.73 4.59
C ALA A 14 -7.00 -17.89 3.34
N GLN A 15 -8.11 -17.15 3.38
CA GLN A 15 -8.70 -16.51 2.22
C GLN A 15 -8.53 -15.00 2.36
N ASN A 16 -7.71 -14.41 1.50
CA ASN A 16 -7.61 -12.96 1.37
C ASN A 16 -9.00 -12.40 1.12
N SER A 17 -9.47 -11.43 1.90
CA SER A 17 -10.87 -11.04 1.83
C SER A 17 -11.04 -9.54 1.60
N TRP A 18 -11.85 -9.21 0.60
CA TRP A 18 -12.42 -7.89 0.43
C TRP A 18 -13.67 -7.76 1.28
N GLN A 19 -13.84 -6.62 1.95
CA GLN A 19 -15.04 -6.28 2.71
C GLN A 19 -15.50 -4.86 2.36
N PRO A 20 -16.79 -4.63 2.11
CA PRO A 20 -17.31 -3.27 1.98
C PRO A 20 -17.20 -2.55 3.32
N ILE A 21 -16.85 -1.26 3.28
CA ILE A 21 -16.82 -0.37 4.44
C ILE A 21 -17.70 0.85 4.18
N SER A 22 -17.80 1.76 5.15
CA SER A 22 -18.61 2.97 5.01
C SER A 22 -18.24 3.77 3.77
N ASN A 23 -19.25 4.12 2.98
CA ASN A 23 -19.09 4.96 1.79
C ASN A 23 -18.47 6.30 2.15
N PHE A 24 -17.79 6.88 1.16
CA PHE A 24 -17.28 8.23 1.20
C PHE A 24 -18.42 9.22 1.48
N PRO A 25 -18.30 10.13 2.46
CA PRO A 25 -19.42 10.98 2.87
C PRO A 25 -19.74 12.16 1.94
N SER A 26 -18.92 12.35 0.91
CA SER A 26 -19.05 13.45 -0.06
C SER A 26 -19.30 12.89 -1.46
N VAL A 27 -19.31 13.76 -2.48
CA VAL A 27 -19.60 13.38 -3.86
C VAL A 27 -18.57 12.38 -4.39
N ALA A 28 -19.04 11.49 -5.28
CA ALA A 28 -18.20 10.61 -6.07
C ALA A 28 -17.14 11.43 -6.82
N ARG A 29 -15.94 10.88 -6.99
CA ARG A 29 -14.85 11.62 -7.63
C ARG A 29 -13.80 10.74 -8.26
N SER A 30 -13.18 11.29 -9.30
CA SER A 30 -12.03 10.74 -10.00
C SER A 30 -10.75 11.52 -9.68
N TRP A 31 -9.63 10.81 -9.72
CA TRP A 31 -8.29 11.29 -9.40
C TRP A 31 -8.17 12.08 -8.07
N PRO A 32 -8.76 11.60 -6.96
CA PRO A 32 -8.43 12.10 -5.63
C PRO A 32 -6.98 11.74 -5.26
N ALA A 33 -6.46 12.39 -4.23
CA ALA A 33 -5.20 12.04 -3.60
C ALA A 33 -5.46 11.58 -2.16
N SER A 34 -4.56 10.74 -1.65
CA SER A 34 -4.62 10.24 -0.27
C SER A 34 -3.26 10.28 0.41
N PHE A 35 -3.28 10.21 1.74
CA PHE A 35 -2.12 9.89 2.56
C PHE A 35 -2.59 9.20 3.85
N THR A 36 -1.71 8.43 4.48
CA THR A 36 -2.02 7.73 5.75
C THR A 36 -1.12 8.25 6.87
N ILE A 37 -1.68 8.54 8.04
CA ILE A 37 -0.92 8.89 9.26
C ILE A 37 -1.37 7.96 10.37
N GLY A 38 -0.56 6.94 10.70
CA GLY A 38 -0.96 5.89 11.64
C GLY A 38 -2.18 5.12 11.12
N GLU A 39 -3.18 4.90 11.97
CA GLU A 39 -4.45 4.22 11.65
C GLU A 39 -5.51 5.15 11.06
N LYS A 40 -5.07 6.22 10.37
CA LYS A 40 -5.96 7.21 9.78
C LYS A 40 -5.56 7.48 8.35
N ALA A 41 -6.52 7.28 7.45
CA ALA A 41 -6.36 7.64 6.05
C ALA A 41 -7.04 8.97 5.77
N TYR A 42 -6.46 9.78 4.91
CA TYR A 42 -7.00 11.07 4.51
C TYR A 42 -7.21 11.05 3.01
N VAL A 43 -8.39 11.45 2.56
CA VAL A 43 -8.76 11.50 1.15
C VAL A 43 -9.25 12.91 0.82
N GLY A 44 -8.67 13.52 -0.20
CA GLY A 44 -9.06 14.86 -0.64
C GLY A 44 -8.79 15.09 -2.11
N THR A 45 -9.13 16.30 -2.58
CA THR A 45 -9.05 16.69 -4.01
C THR A 45 -9.88 15.78 -4.92
N GLY A 46 -9.61 15.79 -6.24
CA GLY A 46 -10.38 15.06 -7.23
C GLY A 46 -11.72 15.73 -7.52
N GLY A 47 -12.43 15.21 -8.50
CA GLY A 47 -13.69 15.82 -8.93
C GLY A 47 -14.68 14.88 -9.58
N GLN A 48 -15.93 15.30 -9.56
CA GLN A 48 -17.03 14.66 -10.27
C GLN A 48 -17.25 15.38 -11.59
N SER A 49 -17.27 14.67 -12.73
CA SER A 49 -17.48 15.31 -14.04
C SER A 49 -16.62 16.58 -14.27
N PHE A 50 -15.35 16.54 -13.87
CA PHE A 50 -14.38 17.65 -13.91
C PHE A 50 -14.68 18.87 -13.01
N ILE A 51 -15.64 18.76 -12.10
CA ILE A 51 -15.87 19.72 -11.01
C ILE A 51 -15.04 19.27 -9.80
N TYR A 52 -13.91 19.94 -9.57
CA TYR A 52 -12.94 19.57 -8.54
C TYR A 52 -13.33 20.09 -7.15
N ASN A 53 -12.91 19.36 -6.12
CA ASN A 53 -13.16 19.68 -4.72
C ASN A 53 -11.82 19.90 -3.99
N ASN A 54 -11.87 20.46 -2.78
CA ASN A 54 -10.73 20.54 -1.87
C ASN A 54 -11.11 20.13 -0.44
N ASP A 55 -12.25 19.49 -0.23
CA ASP A 55 -12.55 18.86 1.05
C ASP A 55 -11.51 17.78 1.38
N LEU A 56 -11.17 17.67 2.66
CA LEU A 56 -10.34 16.61 3.21
C LEU A 56 -11.18 15.77 4.16
N TRP A 57 -11.21 14.47 3.96
CA TRP A 57 -11.92 13.53 4.82
C TRP A 57 -10.93 12.55 5.45
N GLU A 58 -10.95 12.47 6.78
CA GLU A 58 -10.21 11.49 7.57
C GLU A 58 -11.10 10.26 7.77
N TYR A 59 -10.62 9.08 7.40
CA TYR A 59 -11.19 7.79 7.78
C TYR A 59 -10.34 7.20 8.90
N ASP A 60 -10.97 6.94 10.04
CA ASP A 60 -10.37 6.22 11.15
C ASP A 60 -10.57 4.71 10.93
N THR A 61 -9.47 3.97 10.70
CA THR A 61 -9.52 2.55 10.31
C THR A 61 -9.91 1.62 11.46
N VAL A 62 -9.89 2.13 12.70
CA VAL A 62 -10.26 1.39 13.91
C VAL A 62 -11.77 1.48 14.15
N THR A 63 -12.34 2.68 14.03
CA THR A 63 -13.76 2.92 14.29
C THR A 63 -14.63 2.81 13.03
N GLY A 64 -14.04 2.91 11.84
CA GLY A 64 -14.76 2.93 10.58
C GLY A 64 -15.53 4.23 10.34
N ILE A 65 -15.14 5.32 10.99
CA ILE A 65 -15.84 6.61 10.93
C ILE A 65 -15.06 7.59 10.05
N TRP A 66 -15.79 8.24 9.15
CA TRP A 66 -15.28 9.38 8.38
C TRP A 66 -15.56 10.70 9.11
N THR A 67 -14.57 11.60 9.14
CA THR A 67 -14.67 12.95 9.70
C THR A 67 -14.10 13.98 8.73
N GLN A 68 -14.86 15.02 8.41
CA GLN A 68 -14.35 16.12 7.60
C GLN A 68 -13.31 16.92 8.37
N LYS A 69 -12.20 17.26 7.72
CA LYS A 69 -11.10 18.06 8.24
C LYS A 69 -11.02 19.40 7.51
N ALA A 70 -10.02 20.22 7.86
CA ALA A 70 -9.76 21.43 7.13
C ALA A 70 -9.52 21.12 5.64
N ASN A 71 -10.20 21.88 4.79
CA ASN A 71 -10.05 21.77 3.35
C ASN A 71 -8.58 21.91 2.95
N VAL A 72 -8.16 21.08 1.99
CA VAL A 72 -6.82 21.10 1.40
C VAL A 72 -6.48 22.51 0.96
N GLY A 73 -5.28 22.95 1.33
CA GLY A 73 -4.76 24.25 0.93
C GLY A 73 -4.60 24.38 -0.59
N GLY A 74 -4.65 25.62 -1.07
CA GLY A 74 -4.46 25.93 -2.49
C GLY A 74 -5.71 25.67 -3.36
N PRO A 75 -5.55 25.76 -4.70
CA PRO A 75 -6.65 25.63 -5.66
C PRO A 75 -7.25 24.23 -5.78
N LEU A 76 -8.48 24.17 -6.30
CA LEU A 76 -9.21 22.93 -6.64
C LEU A 76 -8.52 22.18 -7.77
N ARG A 77 -8.34 20.86 -7.62
CA ARG A 77 -7.54 20.04 -8.54
C ARG A 77 -7.93 18.56 -8.52
N GLY A 78 -7.50 17.82 -9.53
CA GLY A 78 -7.42 16.36 -9.53
C GLY A 78 -6.05 15.91 -10.05
N GLY A 79 -5.73 14.63 -9.85
CA GLY A 79 -4.43 14.06 -10.22
C GLY A 79 -3.28 14.56 -9.35
N ALA A 80 -3.61 15.02 -8.14
CA ALA A 80 -2.65 15.49 -7.15
C ALA A 80 -1.80 14.34 -6.60
N ALA A 81 -0.61 14.69 -6.12
CA ALA A 81 0.23 13.83 -5.30
C ALA A 81 -0.20 13.94 -3.84
N GLY A 82 -0.20 12.82 -3.12
CA GLY A 82 -0.46 12.76 -1.68
C GLY A 82 0.49 11.78 -1.02
N PHE A 83 1.12 12.20 0.08
CA PHE A 83 2.03 11.35 0.87
C PHE A 83 2.11 11.85 2.31
N SER A 84 2.66 11.04 3.21
CA SER A 84 2.89 11.42 4.60
C SER A 84 4.34 11.20 5.01
N ILE A 85 4.86 12.09 5.84
CA ILE A 85 6.21 11.96 6.41
C ILE A 85 6.19 12.50 7.84
N ASN A 86 6.78 11.78 8.78
CA ASN A 86 6.95 12.21 10.18
C ASN A 86 5.64 12.71 10.85
N GLY A 87 4.52 12.03 10.57
CA GLY A 87 3.22 12.38 11.17
C GLY A 87 2.52 13.61 10.56
N LYS A 88 3.05 14.16 9.46
CA LYS A 88 2.41 15.22 8.67
C LYS A 88 1.91 14.66 7.34
N GLY A 89 0.83 15.25 6.83
CA GLY A 89 0.33 14.96 5.49
C GLY A 89 0.86 15.98 4.50
N TYR A 90 1.06 15.60 3.25
CA TYR A 90 1.45 16.49 2.18
C TYR A 90 0.56 16.23 0.98
N MET A 91 0.10 17.31 0.34
CA MET A 91 -0.72 17.23 -0.85
C MET A 91 -0.42 18.39 -1.77
N GLY A 92 -0.32 18.11 -3.06
CA GLY A 92 0.08 19.13 -4.03
C GLY A 92 0.06 18.60 -5.45
N LEU A 93 0.65 19.38 -6.35
CA LEU A 93 0.69 19.07 -7.79
C LEU A 93 -0.72 18.94 -8.39
N GLY A 94 -0.88 18.20 -9.47
CA GLY A 94 -2.13 17.98 -10.17
C GLY A 94 -2.53 19.17 -11.03
N ARG A 95 -3.80 19.18 -11.44
CA ARG A 95 -4.35 20.21 -12.32
C ARG A 95 -5.84 20.41 -12.15
N ASN A 96 -6.34 21.52 -12.69
CA ASN A 96 -7.74 21.64 -13.04
C ASN A 96 -7.93 21.56 -14.58
N SER A 97 -9.07 22.04 -15.09
CA SER A 97 -9.38 22.06 -16.51
C SER A 97 -8.52 23.00 -17.36
N THR A 98 -7.83 23.96 -16.73
CA THR A 98 -7.12 25.06 -17.42
C THR A 98 -5.67 25.25 -16.96
N GLN A 99 -5.31 24.79 -15.76
CA GLN A 99 -4.05 25.11 -15.10
C GLN A 99 -3.43 23.89 -14.43
N LEU A 100 -2.10 23.80 -14.56
CA LEU A 100 -1.24 22.89 -13.81
C LEU A 100 -0.78 23.55 -12.52
N TYR A 101 -0.66 22.76 -11.47
CA TYR A 101 -0.24 23.23 -10.17
C TYR A 101 1.08 22.58 -9.76
N TYR A 102 1.96 23.37 -9.14
CA TYR A 102 3.30 22.98 -8.71
C TYR A 102 3.48 23.20 -7.21
N ASP A 103 2.47 23.72 -6.51
CA ASP A 103 2.47 23.92 -5.08
C ASP A 103 2.39 22.60 -4.32
N LEU A 104 3.13 22.53 -3.22
CA LEU A 104 3.02 21.51 -2.19
C LEU A 104 2.50 22.17 -0.90
N TRP A 105 1.47 21.57 -0.32
CA TRP A 105 0.92 21.97 0.97
C TRP A 105 1.19 20.89 2.01
N GLU A 106 1.40 21.31 3.25
CA GLU A 106 1.61 20.46 4.41
C GLU A 106 0.42 20.57 5.36
N TYR A 107 -0.05 19.43 5.85
CA TYR A 107 -1.15 19.28 6.79
C TYR A 107 -0.64 18.90 8.17
N ASP A 108 -1.02 19.70 9.17
CA ASP A 108 -0.85 19.38 10.58
C ASP A 108 -2.14 18.75 11.14
N PRO A 109 -2.15 17.44 11.47
CA PRO A 109 -3.34 16.79 12.02
C PRO A 109 -3.65 17.21 13.46
N ILE A 110 -2.68 17.76 14.21
CA ILE A 110 -2.90 18.23 15.59
C ILE A 110 -3.65 19.56 15.56
N LEU A 111 -3.23 20.47 14.69
CA LEU A 111 -3.84 21.79 14.54
C LEU A 111 -5.04 21.78 13.59
N ASN A 112 -5.19 20.73 12.78
CA ASN A 112 -6.15 20.64 11.69
C ASN A 112 -6.02 21.85 10.74
N THR A 113 -4.80 22.11 10.27
CA THR A 113 -4.49 23.26 9.40
C THR A 113 -3.54 22.87 8.29
N TRP A 114 -3.68 23.55 7.15
CA TRP A 114 -2.75 23.45 6.02
C TRP A 114 -1.84 24.69 5.95
N SER A 115 -0.57 24.48 5.60
CA SER A 115 0.39 25.55 5.31
C SER A 115 1.05 25.31 3.96
N PHE A 116 1.30 26.37 3.20
CA PHE A 116 2.11 26.28 1.99
C PHE A 116 3.53 25.85 2.37
N ASN A 117 4.06 24.83 1.71
CA ASN A 117 5.37 24.27 2.01
C ASN A 117 6.43 24.71 0.98
N SER A 118 6.22 24.36 -0.29
CA SER A 118 7.20 24.62 -1.35
C SER A 118 6.58 24.57 -2.76
N PHE A 119 7.33 25.01 -3.76
CA PHE A 119 7.04 24.72 -5.16
C PHE A 119 7.88 23.54 -5.65
N PHE A 120 7.24 22.63 -6.38
CA PHE A 120 7.87 21.53 -7.08
C PHE A 120 8.63 22.04 -8.31
N PRO A 121 9.94 21.74 -8.42
CA PRO A 121 10.76 22.23 -9.53
C PRO A 121 10.65 21.37 -10.80
N GLY A 122 10.08 20.16 -10.70
CA GLY A 122 9.90 19.26 -11.83
C GLY A 122 8.70 19.63 -12.69
N SER A 123 8.61 18.98 -13.85
CA SER A 123 7.50 19.16 -14.79
C SER A 123 6.39 18.12 -14.62
N ASN A 124 6.65 17.00 -13.95
CA ASN A 124 5.78 15.84 -13.87
C ASN A 124 4.68 15.96 -12.81
N VAL A 125 3.74 16.88 -13.04
CA VAL A 125 2.79 17.35 -12.03
C VAL A 125 1.42 16.66 -12.03
N ASP A 126 0.94 16.14 -13.16
CA ASP A 126 -0.38 15.49 -13.25
C ASP A 126 -0.27 13.96 -13.22
N LYS A 127 -0.99 13.31 -12.30
CA LYS A 127 -1.12 11.84 -12.18
C LYS A 127 0.24 11.14 -12.10
N SER A 128 1.13 11.73 -11.30
CA SER A 128 2.38 11.11 -10.88
C SER A 128 2.12 9.98 -9.88
N ALA A 129 3.02 9.01 -9.86
CA ALA A 129 3.07 8.04 -8.78
C ALA A 129 3.90 8.61 -7.63
N THR A 130 3.61 8.15 -6.42
CA THR A 130 4.37 8.56 -5.22
C THR A 130 4.68 7.36 -4.35
N PHE A 131 5.82 7.41 -3.66
CA PHE A 131 6.19 6.49 -2.59
C PHE A 131 7.05 7.23 -1.57
N VAL A 132 7.13 6.72 -0.35
CA VAL A 132 7.93 7.29 0.73
C VAL A 132 8.94 6.25 1.16
N VAL A 133 10.23 6.58 1.10
CA VAL A 133 11.34 5.69 1.50
C VAL A 133 12.23 6.46 2.46
N GLN A 134 12.57 5.85 3.60
CA GLN A 134 13.51 6.44 4.58
C GLN A 134 13.19 7.90 4.94
N ASN A 135 11.91 8.19 5.24
CA ASN A 135 11.41 9.53 5.59
C ASN A 135 11.61 10.60 4.51
N LYS A 136 11.66 10.21 3.24
CA LYS A 136 11.63 11.12 2.10
C LYS A 136 10.55 10.68 1.13
N ALA A 137 9.83 11.63 0.56
CA ALA A 137 8.85 11.33 -0.47
C ALA A 137 9.49 11.41 -1.85
N TYR A 138 8.98 10.60 -2.75
CA TYR A 138 9.41 10.56 -4.13
C TYR A 138 8.21 10.76 -5.03
N VAL A 139 8.31 11.70 -5.96
CA VAL A 139 7.34 11.94 -7.02
C VAL A 139 7.95 11.44 -8.32
N VAL A 140 7.34 10.41 -8.89
CA VAL A 140 7.88 9.71 -10.05
C VAL A 140 6.89 9.67 -11.19
N ALA A 141 7.41 9.87 -12.40
CA ALA A 141 6.60 9.91 -13.61
C ALA A 141 5.44 10.93 -13.50
N GLY A 142 4.43 10.84 -14.35
CA GLY A 142 3.36 11.84 -14.46
C GLY A 142 3.48 12.64 -15.75
N GLY A 143 2.61 13.63 -15.96
CA GLY A 143 2.61 14.44 -17.19
C GLY A 143 2.40 15.92 -16.95
N THR A 144 2.70 16.73 -17.97
CA THR A 144 2.46 18.17 -17.97
C THR A 144 1.18 18.58 -18.71
N ALA A 145 0.50 17.68 -19.42
CA ALA A 145 -0.68 18.05 -20.20
C ALA A 145 -1.57 16.84 -20.52
N THR A 146 -2.73 17.11 -21.09
CA THR A 146 -3.56 16.11 -21.79
C THR A 146 -2.97 15.68 -23.14
N ASN A 147 -1.83 16.24 -23.55
CA ASN A 147 -1.24 16.01 -24.87
C ASN A 147 -0.36 14.76 -24.86
N ILE A 148 -0.49 13.95 -25.91
CA ILE A 148 0.32 12.76 -26.19
C ILE A 148 1.81 13.14 -26.20
N GLY A 149 2.67 12.36 -25.54
CA GLY A 149 4.13 12.53 -25.56
C GLY A 149 4.67 13.52 -24.53
N THR A 150 3.85 13.91 -23.54
CA THR A 150 4.25 14.79 -22.44
C THR A 150 4.44 14.05 -21.12
N GLU A 151 4.39 12.73 -21.15
CA GLU A 151 4.65 11.88 -20.01
C GLU A 151 6.14 11.86 -19.66
N SER A 152 6.43 11.91 -18.36
CA SER A 152 7.77 11.94 -17.81
C SER A 152 8.17 10.58 -17.25
N ASN A 153 9.47 10.30 -17.24
CA ASN A 153 10.08 9.22 -16.48
C ASN A 153 10.92 9.75 -15.30
N ASN A 154 10.85 11.06 -15.03
CA ASN A 154 11.65 11.70 -14.00
C ASN A 154 11.25 11.26 -12.59
N LEU A 155 12.25 11.23 -11.72
CA LEU A 155 12.11 11.00 -10.29
C LEU A 155 12.60 12.24 -9.54
N TRP A 156 11.79 12.70 -8.58
CA TRP A 156 12.14 13.80 -7.69
C TRP A 156 11.96 13.39 -6.25
N GLU A 157 12.98 13.63 -5.42
CA GLU A 157 12.98 13.42 -3.99
C GLU A 157 12.61 14.71 -3.26
N PHE A 158 11.70 14.63 -2.29
CA PHE A 158 11.37 15.68 -1.33
C PHE A 158 11.98 15.37 0.03
N ASN A 159 12.78 16.30 0.54
CA ASN A 159 13.35 16.24 1.88
C ASN A 159 12.62 17.23 2.82
N PRO A 160 11.84 16.74 3.80
CA PRO A 160 11.05 17.59 4.69
C PRO A 160 11.89 18.41 5.68
N SER A 161 13.16 18.04 5.94
CA SER A 161 14.01 18.78 6.89
C SER A 161 14.40 20.17 6.40
N GLY A 162 14.37 20.38 5.07
CA GLY A 162 14.66 21.67 4.44
C GLY A 162 13.58 22.15 3.47
N ASN A 163 12.48 21.41 3.32
CA ASN A 163 11.46 21.63 2.29
C ASN A 163 12.06 21.74 0.87
N THR A 164 13.07 20.92 0.61
CA THR A 164 13.84 20.96 -0.64
C THR A 164 13.54 19.77 -1.53
N TRP A 165 13.53 20.02 -2.82
CA TRP A 165 13.41 19.00 -3.86
C TRP A 165 14.75 18.74 -4.53
N SER A 166 15.00 17.49 -4.93
CA SER A 166 16.21 17.09 -5.66
C SER A 166 15.86 16.09 -6.75
N GLN A 167 16.35 16.31 -7.96
CA GLN A 167 16.16 15.34 -9.05
C GLN A 167 17.04 14.11 -8.80
N LYS A 168 16.46 12.93 -9.01
CA LYS A 168 17.12 11.63 -8.86
C LYS A 168 17.17 10.91 -10.21
N THR A 169 17.79 9.73 -10.25
CA THR A 169 17.85 8.93 -11.47
C THR A 169 16.44 8.64 -11.98
N SER A 170 16.15 9.03 -13.22
CA SER A 170 14.88 8.74 -13.90
C SER A 170 14.71 7.25 -14.15
N ILE A 171 13.47 6.77 -14.23
CA ILE A 171 13.17 5.37 -14.58
C ILE A 171 13.77 5.10 -15.97
N PRO A 172 14.53 4.00 -16.17
CA PRO A 172 15.14 3.65 -17.45
C PRO A 172 14.12 2.99 -18.40
N SER A 173 12.96 3.63 -18.57
CA SER A 173 11.91 3.26 -19.51
C SER A 173 11.16 4.52 -19.97
N THR A 174 10.22 4.37 -20.89
CA THR A 174 9.45 5.48 -21.47
C THR A 174 8.68 6.25 -20.40
N GLY A 175 8.44 7.54 -20.66
CA GLY A 175 7.62 8.36 -19.77
C GLY A 175 6.20 7.81 -19.64
N ARG A 176 5.63 7.87 -18.43
CA ARG A 176 4.27 7.40 -18.16
C ARG A 176 3.54 8.31 -17.17
N ASN A 177 2.21 8.31 -17.20
CA ASN A 177 1.36 8.86 -16.15
C ASN A 177 0.38 7.78 -15.66
N ARG A 178 -0.40 8.07 -14.60
CA ARG A 178 -1.43 7.14 -14.07
C ARG A 178 -0.87 5.77 -13.68
N ALA A 179 0.41 5.74 -13.32
CA ALA A 179 1.05 4.59 -12.69
C ALA A 179 0.69 4.56 -11.21
N VAL A 180 0.94 3.42 -10.57
CA VAL A 180 0.82 3.30 -9.11
C VAL A 180 2.21 3.25 -8.50
N GLY A 181 2.38 3.95 -7.38
CA GLY A 181 3.59 3.91 -6.57
C GLY A 181 3.27 3.26 -5.22
N PHE A 182 4.18 2.44 -4.72
CA PHE A 182 4.09 1.86 -3.37
C PHE A 182 5.50 1.59 -2.83
N GLU A 183 5.61 1.38 -1.52
CA GLU A 183 6.86 1.05 -0.85
C GLU A 183 6.80 -0.37 -0.28
N ILE A 184 7.93 -1.08 -0.39
CA ILE A 184 8.17 -2.35 0.30
C ILE A 184 9.65 -2.40 0.72
N PHE A 185 9.94 -2.74 1.97
CA PHE A 185 11.31 -2.92 2.48
C PHE A 185 12.26 -1.73 2.22
N ASP A 186 11.80 -0.50 2.44
CA ASP A 186 12.55 0.72 2.16
C ASP A 186 12.99 0.84 0.68
N LYS A 187 12.21 0.24 -0.24
CA LYS A 187 12.34 0.40 -1.69
C LYS A 187 11.07 0.98 -2.26
N GLY A 188 11.25 1.90 -3.21
CA GLY A 188 10.13 2.45 -3.97
C GLY A 188 9.81 1.56 -5.14
N TYR A 189 8.54 1.34 -5.43
CA TYR A 189 8.09 0.61 -6.60
C TYR A 189 7.17 1.48 -7.43
N ILE A 190 7.27 1.33 -8.74
CA ILE A 190 6.29 1.85 -9.70
C ILE A 190 5.83 0.70 -10.59
N ALA A 191 4.52 0.60 -10.78
CA ALA A 191 3.91 -0.39 -11.65
C ALA A 191 2.90 0.27 -12.58
N CYS A 192 2.76 -0.31 -13.77
CA CYS A 192 1.77 0.11 -14.75
C CYS A 192 1.95 1.58 -15.20
N GLY A 193 0.92 2.16 -15.82
CA GLY A 193 0.90 3.52 -16.33
C GLY A 193 0.63 3.58 -17.83
N TYR A 194 0.34 4.78 -18.32
CA TYR A 194 0.07 5.07 -19.72
C TYR A 194 1.11 6.06 -20.24
N GLY A 195 1.71 5.75 -21.39
CA GLY A 195 2.77 6.57 -21.96
C GLY A 195 2.82 6.48 -23.48
N PHE A 196 3.36 7.53 -24.10
CA PHE A 196 3.70 7.51 -25.53
C PHE A 196 5.04 6.82 -25.76
N ASP A 197 5.03 5.81 -26.60
CA ASP A 197 6.23 5.15 -27.10
C ASP A 197 6.61 5.72 -28.46
N SER A 198 7.70 6.48 -28.50
CA SER A 198 8.21 7.09 -29.73
C SER A 198 8.71 6.08 -30.76
N SER A 199 9.11 4.87 -30.32
CA SER A 199 9.60 3.83 -31.24
C SER A 199 8.47 3.22 -32.05
N THR A 200 7.28 3.11 -31.46
CA THR A 200 6.07 2.61 -32.12
C THR A 200 5.11 3.71 -32.54
N SER A 201 5.44 4.98 -32.24
CA SER A 201 4.57 6.15 -32.47
C SER A 201 3.15 5.96 -31.92
N SER A 202 3.03 5.28 -30.78
CA SER A 202 1.75 4.88 -30.22
C SER A 202 1.70 5.08 -28.71
N SER A 203 0.53 5.41 -28.17
CA SER A 203 0.34 5.51 -26.72
C SER A 203 -0.22 4.19 -26.19
N GLN A 204 0.50 3.59 -25.25
CA GLN A 204 0.16 2.28 -24.70
C GLN A 204 0.25 2.30 -23.19
N SER A 205 -0.58 1.45 -22.57
CA SER A 205 -0.38 1.12 -21.18
C SER A 205 0.77 0.12 -21.05
N THR A 206 1.57 0.26 -19.99
CA THR A 206 2.68 -0.66 -19.67
C THR A 206 2.28 -1.63 -18.56
N ASN A 207 2.92 -2.79 -18.51
CA ASN A 207 2.88 -3.73 -17.39
C ASN A 207 4.25 -3.83 -16.68
N GLU A 208 5.20 -2.97 -17.03
CA GLU A 208 6.51 -2.94 -16.39
C GLU A 208 6.38 -2.60 -14.90
N VAL A 209 7.29 -3.18 -14.13
CA VAL A 209 7.46 -2.93 -12.70
C VAL A 209 8.92 -2.60 -12.47
N TRP A 210 9.16 -1.50 -11.78
CA TRP A 210 10.50 -1.01 -11.48
C TRP A 210 10.64 -0.78 -9.99
N GLU A 211 11.75 -1.26 -9.43
CA GLU A 211 12.17 -1.06 -8.04
C GLU A 211 13.25 0.03 -7.99
N TYR A 212 13.11 0.97 -7.08
CA TYR A 212 14.06 2.05 -6.82
C TYR A 212 14.78 1.84 -5.50
N ASP A 213 16.10 1.83 -5.57
CA ASP A 213 16.97 1.87 -4.41
C ASP A 213 17.41 3.31 -4.13
N ALA A 214 16.87 3.91 -3.07
CA ALA A 214 17.19 5.28 -2.67
C ALA A 214 18.63 5.48 -2.17
N ILE A 215 19.29 4.42 -1.69
CA ILE A 215 20.69 4.48 -1.22
C ILE A 215 21.63 4.52 -2.41
N LEU A 216 21.35 3.69 -3.42
CA LEU A 216 22.18 3.57 -4.62
C LEU A 216 21.80 4.57 -5.73
N ASP A 217 20.61 5.16 -5.65
CA ASP A 217 20.00 5.97 -6.70
C ASP A 217 19.88 5.22 -8.04
N THR A 218 19.45 3.97 -7.96
CA THR A 218 19.37 3.06 -9.11
C THR A 218 18.01 2.38 -9.20
N TRP A 219 17.60 2.11 -10.44
CA TRP A 219 16.40 1.32 -10.74
C TRP A 219 16.75 -0.10 -11.17
N THR A 220 15.96 -1.08 -10.72
CA THR A 220 16.03 -2.48 -11.13
C THR A 220 14.68 -2.90 -11.72
N GLN A 221 14.69 -3.50 -12.93
CA GLN A 221 13.47 -4.04 -13.51
C GLN A 221 13.06 -5.30 -12.75
N LYS A 222 11.79 -5.39 -12.39
CA LYS A 222 11.19 -6.54 -11.70
C LYS A 222 10.28 -7.30 -12.65
N ALA A 223 9.77 -8.44 -12.19
CA ALA A 223 8.77 -9.20 -12.94
C ALA A 223 7.57 -8.30 -13.29
N ASN A 224 7.24 -8.25 -14.58
CA ASN A 224 6.13 -7.45 -15.07
C ASN A 224 4.81 -7.88 -14.41
N TYR A 225 3.94 -6.90 -14.20
CA TYR A 225 2.57 -7.13 -13.75
C TYR A 225 1.87 -8.13 -14.69
N PRO A 226 1.15 -9.15 -14.18
CA PRO A 226 0.55 -10.18 -15.01
C PRO A 226 -0.53 -9.65 -15.96
N GLY A 227 -0.43 -10.05 -17.23
CA GLY A 227 -1.36 -9.66 -18.29
C GLY A 227 -0.88 -8.44 -19.10
N SER A 228 -1.82 -7.81 -19.81
CA SER A 228 -1.56 -6.62 -20.61
C SER A 228 -1.29 -5.39 -19.74
N GLY A 229 -0.67 -4.37 -20.33
CA GLY A 229 -0.42 -3.11 -19.64
C GLY A 229 -1.69 -2.40 -19.20
N ARG A 230 -1.60 -1.70 -18.07
CA ARG A 230 -2.74 -1.02 -17.42
C ARG A 230 -2.38 0.39 -16.99
N SER A 231 -3.37 1.21 -16.71
CA SER A 231 -3.22 2.56 -16.13
C SER A 231 -4.40 2.89 -15.23
N ASP A 232 -4.29 3.93 -14.40
CA ASP A 232 -5.34 4.30 -13.44
C ASP A 232 -5.73 3.11 -12.52
N CYS A 233 -4.74 2.27 -12.17
CA CYS A 233 -4.89 1.09 -11.31
C CYS A 233 -5.03 1.49 -9.85
N ALA A 234 -5.49 0.56 -9.01
CA ALA A 234 -5.26 0.64 -7.58
C ALA A 234 -3.94 -0.05 -7.24
N GLY A 235 -3.18 0.56 -6.33
CA GLY A 235 -1.90 0.06 -5.85
C GLY A 235 -1.70 0.40 -4.38
N PHE A 236 -1.27 -0.57 -3.58
CA PHE A 236 -0.96 -0.39 -2.17
C PHE A 236 0.00 -1.49 -1.70
N SER A 237 0.62 -1.31 -0.54
CA SER A 237 1.42 -2.35 0.12
C SER A 237 0.78 -2.78 1.44
N ILE A 238 0.88 -4.06 1.76
CA ILE A 238 0.51 -4.62 3.07
C ILE A 238 1.66 -5.50 3.52
N GLY A 239 2.21 -5.21 4.70
CA GLY A 239 3.44 -5.83 5.17
C GLY A 239 4.55 -5.79 4.12
N ASN A 240 4.96 -6.97 3.65
CA ASN A 240 6.11 -7.15 2.76
C ASN A 240 5.72 -7.38 1.30
N TYR A 241 4.48 -7.06 0.92
CA TYR A 241 3.94 -7.35 -0.39
C TYR A 241 3.31 -6.10 -1.01
N GLY A 242 3.45 -5.99 -2.33
CA GLY A 242 2.74 -5.01 -3.14
C GLY A 242 1.47 -5.63 -3.72
N TYR A 243 0.40 -4.86 -3.87
CA TYR A 243 -0.85 -5.30 -4.46
C TYR A 243 -1.25 -4.33 -5.55
N VAL A 244 -1.52 -4.86 -6.74
CA VAL A 244 -1.94 -4.06 -7.90
C VAL A 244 -3.14 -4.72 -8.54
N GLY A 245 -4.13 -3.93 -8.93
CA GLY A 245 -5.32 -4.44 -9.56
C GLY A 245 -6.17 -3.37 -10.23
N MET A 246 -7.23 -3.85 -10.89
CA MET A 246 -8.16 -3.03 -11.68
C MET A 246 -7.45 -2.20 -12.76
N GLY A 247 -7.94 -0.99 -13.05
CA GLY A 247 -7.34 -0.10 -14.04
C GLY A 247 -7.90 -0.24 -15.46
N ARG A 248 -7.41 0.63 -16.33
CA ARG A 248 -7.85 0.79 -17.71
C ARG A 248 -7.31 -0.34 -18.59
N PHE A 249 -7.99 -1.48 -18.53
CA PHE A 249 -8.01 -2.55 -19.52
C PHE A 249 -9.24 -3.42 -19.22
N MET A 250 -10.32 -3.26 -19.98
CA MET A 250 -11.61 -3.94 -19.77
C MET A 250 -12.29 -3.75 -18.38
N TYR A 251 -11.84 -2.79 -17.56
CA TYR A 251 -12.35 -2.58 -16.19
C TYR A 251 -12.37 -3.88 -15.36
N THR A 252 -11.26 -4.64 -15.34
CA THR A 252 -11.26 -5.91 -14.58
C THR A 252 -11.30 -5.67 -13.07
N THR A 253 -11.72 -6.70 -12.33
CA THR A 253 -11.71 -6.76 -10.86
C THR A 253 -10.52 -7.56 -10.31
N GLU A 254 -9.61 -7.99 -11.18
CA GLU A 254 -8.47 -8.82 -10.77
C GLU A 254 -7.49 -8.01 -9.92
N PHE A 255 -6.93 -8.70 -8.93
CA PHE A 255 -5.85 -8.22 -8.09
C PHE A 255 -4.73 -9.25 -8.03
N TRP A 256 -3.51 -8.73 -7.96
CA TRP A 256 -2.30 -9.53 -7.90
C TRP A 256 -1.42 -9.03 -6.76
N ARG A 257 -0.82 -9.98 -6.06
CA ARG A 257 0.17 -9.74 -5.02
C ARG A 257 1.57 -9.97 -5.58
N PHE A 258 2.44 -8.97 -5.44
CA PHE A 258 3.85 -9.01 -5.78
C PHE A 258 4.69 -9.37 -4.56
N ASP A 259 5.50 -10.41 -4.70
CA ASP A 259 6.55 -10.79 -3.76
C ASP A 259 7.90 -10.30 -4.29
N PRO A 260 8.50 -9.26 -3.68
CA PRO A 260 9.78 -8.72 -4.15
C PRO A 260 10.97 -9.65 -3.89
N LEU A 261 10.88 -10.57 -2.92
CA LEU A 261 11.95 -11.51 -2.59
C LEU A 261 12.03 -12.64 -3.63
N ASN A 262 10.86 -13.11 -4.09
CA ASN A 262 10.77 -14.13 -5.13
C ASN A 262 10.64 -13.55 -6.54
N ASP A 263 10.52 -12.22 -6.65
CA ASP A 263 10.28 -11.48 -7.90
C ASP A 263 9.14 -12.11 -8.73
N SER A 264 8.00 -12.33 -8.08
CA SER A 264 6.90 -13.08 -8.67
C SER A 264 5.54 -12.53 -8.23
N TRP A 265 4.53 -12.83 -9.05
CA TRP A 265 3.16 -12.41 -8.82
C TRP A 265 2.27 -13.60 -8.53
N THR A 266 1.37 -13.46 -7.57
CA THR A 266 0.32 -14.43 -7.25
C THR A 266 -1.03 -13.75 -7.35
N GLN A 267 -1.99 -14.34 -8.07
CA GLN A 267 -3.35 -13.80 -8.12
C GLN A 267 -4.01 -13.98 -6.75
N VAL A 268 -4.67 -12.93 -6.26
CA VAL A 268 -5.43 -12.96 -5.00
C VAL A 268 -6.91 -12.74 -5.29
N ASP A 269 -7.74 -12.83 -4.24
CA ASP A 269 -9.18 -12.62 -4.34
C ASP A 269 -9.51 -11.33 -5.11
N GLN A 270 -10.41 -11.49 -6.08
CA GLN A 270 -10.84 -10.40 -6.94
C GLN A 270 -11.60 -9.35 -6.13
N PHE A 271 -11.46 -8.10 -6.54
CA PHE A 271 -12.22 -6.98 -6.01
C PHE A 271 -13.73 -7.26 -6.16
N ILE A 272 -14.46 -7.22 -5.06
CA ILE A 272 -15.88 -7.59 -5.02
C ILE A 272 -16.82 -6.47 -5.49
N GLY A 273 -16.31 -5.24 -5.62
CA GLY A 273 -17.05 -4.14 -6.22
C GLY A 273 -16.96 -4.15 -7.76
N SER A 274 -17.59 -3.17 -8.39
CA SER A 274 -17.48 -3.01 -9.85
C SER A 274 -16.08 -2.61 -10.28
N GLY A 275 -15.54 -3.21 -11.35
CA GLY A 275 -14.26 -2.80 -11.91
C GLY A 275 -14.28 -1.35 -12.40
N ARG A 276 -13.21 -0.61 -12.09
CA ARG A 276 -13.17 0.86 -12.15
C ARG A 276 -11.77 1.39 -12.36
N ILE A 277 -11.69 2.68 -12.67
CA ILE A 277 -10.45 3.45 -12.85
C ILE A 277 -10.50 4.76 -12.08
N ALA A 278 -9.32 5.38 -11.91
CA ALA A 278 -9.17 6.73 -11.37
C ALA A 278 -9.73 6.90 -9.96
N GLY A 279 -9.80 5.81 -9.19
CA GLY A 279 -10.15 5.82 -7.77
C GLY A 279 -8.96 6.19 -6.90
N VAL A 280 -9.12 5.94 -5.60
CA VAL A 280 -8.06 6.08 -4.62
C VAL A 280 -7.72 4.74 -4.01
N SER A 281 -6.44 4.54 -3.71
CA SER A 281 -5.99 3.47 -2.84
C SER A 281 -5.04 4.00 -1.79
N PHE A 282 -5.00 3.32 -0.65
CA PHE A 282 -4.07 3.57 0.45
C PHE A 282 -3.95 2.30 1.28
N SER A 283 -3.00 2.27 2.20
CA SER A 283 -2.84 1.17 3.15
C SER A 283 -2.58 1.67 4.55
N THR A 284 -2.91 0.80 5.51
CA THR A 284 -2.32 0.76 6.85
C THR A 284 -1.31 -0.39 6.89
N THR A 285 -0.78 -0.71 8.08
CA THR A 285 0.18 -1.80 8.23
C THR A 285 -0.36 -3.16 7.77
N ASP A 286 -1.65 -3.43 7.97
CA ASP A 286 -2.27 -4.75 7.80
C ASP A 286 -3.43 -4.79 6.78
N LYS A 287 -3.84 -3.63 6.24
CA LYS A 287 -4.98 -3.53 5.31
C LYS A 287 -4.68 -2.61 4.14
N GLY A 288 -5.20 -2.99 2.98
CA GLY A 288 -5.30 -2.16 1.80
C GLY A 288 -6.72 -1.63 1.64
N PHE A 289 -6.87 -0.46 1.03
CA PHE A 289 -8.17 0.16 0.83
C PHE A 289 -8.29 0.64 -0.60
N VAL A 290 -9.51 0.52 -1.13
CA VAL A 290 -9.86 0.96 -2.49
C VAL A 290 -11.24 1.60 -2.44
N GLY A 291 -11.40 2.74 -3.09
CA GLY A 291 -12.70 3.36 -3.26
C GLY A 291 -12.73 4.41 -4.36
N LEU A 292 -13.90 5.03 -4.53
CA LEU A 292 -14.12 6.10 -5.50
C LEU A 292 -13.88 5.66 -6.96
N GLY A 293 -13.62 6.62 -7.84
CA GLY A 293 -13.37 6.38 -9.25
C GLY A 293 -14.65 6.19 -10.06
N TYR A 294 -14.49 5.68 -11.27
CA TYR A 294 -15.61 5.49 -12.19
C TYR A 294 -15.42 4.29 -13.11
N THR A 295 -16.53 3.85 -13.70
CA THR A 295 -16.55 2.90 -14.82
C THR A 295 -17.39 3.46 -15.96
N VAL A 296 -17.11 3.01 -17.18
CA VAL A 296 -17.92 3.36 -18.36
C VAL A 296 -18.32 2.06 -19.03
N THR A 297 -19.62 1.75 -18.92
CA THR A 297 -20.25 0.66 -19.68
C THR A 297 -20.95 1.27 -20.89
N THR A 298 -22.27 1.46 -20.83
CA THR A 298 -23.05 2.29 -21.75
C THR A 298 -23.14 3.74 -21.28
N GLN A 299 -22.97 3.98 -19.98
CA GLN A 299 -23.00 5.30 -19.34
C GLN A 299 -21.90 5.42 -18.29
N LEU A 300 -21.57 6.65 -17.92
CA LEU A 300 -20.63 6.94 -16.84
C LEU A 300 -21.28 6.59 -15.50
N ILE A 301 -20.59 5.78 -14.70
CA ILE A 301 -20.97 5.45 -13.32
C ILE A 301 -19.80 5.86 -12.42
N GLU A 302 -20.03 6.83 -11.54
CA GLU A 302 -19.07 7.32 -10.56
C GLU A 302 -19.45 6.76 -9.18
N PHE A 303 -18.45 6.39 -8.37
CA PHE A 303 -18.69 5.65 -7.13
C PHE A 303 -18.31 6.44 -5.87
N THR A 304 -19.02 6.16 -4.78
CA THR A 304 -18.69 6.59 -3.41
C THR A 304 -18.37 5.43 -2.48
N ASP A 305 -18.48 4.19 -2.96
CA ASP A 305 -18.19 3.00 -2.17
C ASP A 305 -16.70 2.91 -1.83
N PHE A 306 -16.44 2.19 -0.74
CA PHE A 306 -15.10 1.86 -0.28
C PHE A 306 -15.06 0.41 0.19
N TYR A 307 -13.90 -0.20 -0.01
CA TYR A 307 -13.64 -1.57 0.40
C TYR A 307 -12.26 -1.62 1.06
N GLN A 308 -12.16 -2.50 2.05
CA GLN A 308 -10.88 -2.88 2.63
C GLN A 308 -10.52 -4.29 2.15
N PHE A 309 -9.22 -4.52 2.00
CA PHE A 309 -8.62 -5.81 1.68
C PHE A 309 -7.67 -6.19 2.80
N GLN A 310 -7.79 -7.42 3.26
CA GLN A 310 -6.85 -8.01 4.21
C GLN A 310 -6.26 -9.28 3.59
N ASP A 311 -4.93 -9.33 3.54
CA ASP A 311 -4.22 -10.55 3.18
C ASP A 311 -4.03 -11.39 4.46
N GLN A 312 -4.60 -12.60 4.48
CA GLN A 312 -4.55 -13.45 5.66
C GLN A 312 -3.16 -14.05 5.93
N THR A 313 -2.21 -13.90 5.02
CA THR A 313 -0.79 -14.17 5.31
C THR A 313 -0.20 -13.20 6.35
N LEU A 314 -0.87 -12.05 6.58
CA LEU A 314 -0.46 -11.00 7.53
C LEU A 314 -1.49 -10.72 8.61
N SER A 315 -2.72 -11.25 8.51
CA SER A 315 -3.53 -11.35 9.72
C SER A 315 -2.69 -12.12 10.72
N GLU A 316 -2.46 -11.55 11.91
CA GLU A 316 -2.32 -12.42 13.06
C GLU A 316 -3.49 -13.38 12.93
N GLN A 317 -3.18 -14.63 12.65
CA GLN A 317 -3.98 -15.71 13.13
C GLN A 317 -3.90 -15.58 14.65
N SER A 318 -4.62 -14.60 15.22
CA SER A 318 -5.23 -14.76 16.52
C SER A 318 -6.17 -15.92 16.29
N ILE A 319 -5.63 -17.14 16.43
CA ILE A 319 -6.35 -18.39 16.45
C ILE A 319 -7.12 -18.40 17.77
N ASN A 320 -8.10 -17.50 17.84
CA ASN A 320 -9.28 -17.62 18.64
C ASN A 320 -10.23 -18.42 17.73
N ALA A 321 -10.06 -19.72 17.54
CA ALA A 321 -10.14 -20.71 18.60
C ALA A 321 -9.24 -21.92 18.33
N THR A 322 -8.70 -22.51 19.40
CA THR A 322 -8.01 -23.82 19.54
C THR A 322 -6.48 -23.88 19.65
N ASN A 323 -5.72 -22.78 19.58
CA ASN A 323 -4.29 -22.84 19.88
C ASN A 323 -3.98 -22.53 21.35
N ASN A 324 -4.21 -23.51 22.23
CA ASN A 324 -3.74 -23.49 23.61
C ASN A 324 -2.20 -23.48 23.65
N ILE A 325 -1.58 -22.31 23.47
CA ILE A 325 -0.15 -22.11 23.67
C ILE A 325 0.12 -20.85 24.50
N SER A 326 0.88 -20.99 25.58
CA SER A 326 1.38 -19.88 26.40
C SER A 326 2.91 -19.84 26.33
N ILE A 327 3.49 -18.66 26.12
CA ILE A 327 4.95 -18.47 26.09
C ILE A 327 5.31 -17.41 27.12
N TYR A 328 6.07 -17.78 28.14
CA TYR A 328 6.39 -16.88 29.25
C TYR A 328 7.70 -17.27 29.96
N PRO A 329 8.34 -16.34 30.67
CA PRO A 329 8.06 -14.90 30.67
C PRO A 329 8.42 -14.28 29.31
N ASN A 330 7.63 -13.35 28.78
CA ASN A 330 8.01 -12.58 27.60
C ASN A 330 7.64 -11.10 27.85
N PRO A 331 8.62 -10.20 28.10
CA PRO A 331 10.07 -10.38 27.92
C PRO A 331 10.72 -11.42 28.87
N PHE A 332 11.77 -12.09 28.39
CA PHE A 332 12.56 -13.09 29.14
C PHE A 332 13.96 -12.59 29.46
N ASP A 333 14.57 -13.15 30.52
CA ASP A 333 15.95 -12.86 30.90
C ASP A 333 16.88 -13.96 30.34
N ASN A 334 16.73 -15.20 30.81
CA ASN A 334 17.54 -16.34 30.35
C ASN A 334 16.71 -17.46 29.72
N GLU A 335 15.53 -17.75 30.25
CA GLU A 335 14.74 -18.90 29.84
C GLU A 335 13.34 -18.50 29.40
N LEU A 336 12.77 -19.30 28.49
CA LEU A 336 11.38 -19.23 28.06
C LEU A 336 10.71 -20.59 28.28
N ILE A 337 9.47 -20.56 28.75
CA ILE A 337 8.59 -21.72 28.89
C ILE A 337 7.53 -21.64 27.79
N ILE A 338 7.29 -22.76 27.14
CA ILE A 338 6.31 -22.97 26.08
C ILE A 338 5.30 -23.99 26.58
N GLU A 339 4.16 -23.54 27.12
CA GLU A 339 3.08 -24.45 27.48
C GLU A 339 2.20 -24.70 26.26
N THR A 340 2.11 -25.94 25.78
CA THR A 340 1.16 -26.32 24.71
C THR A 340 0.80 -27.79 24.80
N SER A 341 -0.35 -28.17 24.26
CA SER A 341 -0.59 -29.58 23.95
C SER A 341 0.33 -30.04 22.80
N SER A 342 0.90 -31.24 22.93
CA SER A 342 1.62 -31.95 21.86
C SER A 342 2.85 -31.22 21.31
N PHE A 343 3.66 -30.61 22.17
CA PHE A 343 4.94 -30.00 21.78
C PHE A 343 5.84 -31.01 21.06
N LYS A 344 6.45 -30.58 19.95
CA LYS A 344 7.41 -31.36 19.19
C LYS A 344 8.80 -30.77 19.27
N ASN A 345 8.96 -29.53 18.81
CA ASN A 345 10.22 -28.80 18.89
C ASN A 345 9.99 -27.29 18.80
N ALA A 346 11.01 -26.52 19.11
CA ALA A 346 11.05 -25.09 18.90
C ALA A 346 12.34 -24.65 18.23
N ALA A 347 12.27 -23.55 17.48
CA ALA A 347 13.39 -22.94 16.77
C ALA A 347 13.40 -21.44 17.01
N VAL A 348 14.55 -20.88 17.36
CA VAL A 348 14.72 -19.43 17.59
C VAL A 348 15.56 -18.82 16.49
N TYR A 349 15.12 -17.68 15.96
CA TYR A 349 15.77 -16.95 14.88
C TYR A 349 16.00 -15.49 15.25
N ASN A 350 17.03 -14.87 14.67
CA ASN A 350 17.15 -13.41 14.68
C ASN A 350 16.19 -12.77 13.64
N LEU A 351 16.11 -11.43 13.63
CA LEU A 351 15.26 -10.69 12.69
C LEU A 351 15.69 -10.81 11.22
N SER A 352 16.94 -11.22 10.94
CA SER A 352 17.41 -11.51 9.58
C SER A 352 17.12 -12.94 9.14
N GLY A 353 16.36 -13.72 9.92
CA GLY A 353 15.99 -15.11 9.61
C GLY A 353 17.10 -16.15 9.89
N LYS A 354 18.22 -15.77 10.50
CA LYS A 354 19.30 -16.70 10.90
C LYS A 354 18.84 -17.55 12.09
N LEU A 355 18.93 -18.86 11.97
CA LEU A 355 18.69 -19.81 13.06
C LEU A 355 19.73 -19.63 14.17
N LEU A 356 19.26 -19.48 15.40
CA LEU A 356 20.06 -19.30 16.61
C LEU A 356 20.04 -20.52 17.52
N GLY A 357 18.96 -21.30 17.50
CA GLY A 357 18.86 -22.53 18.30
C GLY A 357 17.68 -23.40 17.92
N LEU A 358 17.83 -24.70 18.16
CA LEU A 358 16.79 -25.73 18.04
C LEU A 358 16.62 -26.40 19.39
N PHE A 359 15.38 -26.58 19.82
CA PHE A 359 15.03 -27.04 21.16
C PHE A 359 14.01 -28.16 21.06
N GLN A 360 14.24 -29.22 21.84
CA GLN A 360 13.34 -30.38 21.95
C GLN A 360 12.64 -30.40 23.33
N SER A 361 12.63 -29.26 24.01
CA SER A 361 12.07 -29.08 25.35
C SER A 361 11.16 -27.84 25.36
N GLU A 362 10.08 -27.92 26.15
CA GLU A 362 9.16 -26.79 26.39
C GLU A 362 9.81 -25.69 27.23
N THR A 363 10.85 -26.01 28.01
CA THR A 363 11.72 -25.00 28.66
C THR A 363 12.98 -24.83 27.83
N ILE A 364 13.22 -23.62 27.32
CA ILE A 364 14.34 -23.28 26.44
C ILE A 364 15.29 -22.29 27.11
N ASP A 365 16.57 -22.63 27.19
CA ASP A 365 17.64 -21.75 27.67
C ASP A 365 18.20 -20.91 26.51
N LEU A 366 18.06 -19.61 26.66
CA LEU A 366 18.48 -18.56 25.74
C LEU A 366 19.41 -17.55 26.42
N SER A 367 20.07 -17.94 27.52
CA SER A 367 21.06 -17.13 28.24
C SER A 367 22.20 -16.62 27.34
N HIS A 368 22.56 -17.40 26.31
CA HIS A 368 23.60 -17.08 25.32
C HIS A 368 23.22 -15.98 24.32
N LEU A 369 21.95 -15.59 24.21
CA LEU A 369 21.51 -14.53 23.29
C LEU A 369 21.87 -13.14 23.83
N ASN A 370 22.09 -12.18 22.93
CA ASN A 370 22.20 -10.77 23.31
C ASN A 370 20.83 -10.16 23.61
N LEU A 371 20.79 -8.98 24.23
CA LEU A 371 19.53 -8.23 24.37
C LEU A 371 18.94 -7.91 22.99
N GLY A 372 17.63 -8.08 22.83
CA GLY A 372 16.98 -7.82 21.55
C GLY A 372 15.69 -8.59 21.28
N VAL A 373 15.22 -8.49 20.04
CA VAL A 373 13.98 -9.13 19.58
C VAL A 373 14.33 -10.35 18.73
N TYR A 374 13.62 -11.45 18.98
CA TYR A 374 13.78 -12.72 18.28
C TYR A 374 12.44 -13.29 17.82
N ILE A 375 12.50 -14.22 16.87
CA ILE A 375 11.36 -15.01 16.40
C ILE A 375 11.46 -16.41 16.96
N LEU A 376 10.42 -16.86 17.66
CA LEU A 376 10.23 -18.22 18.12
C LEU A 376 9.25 -18.93 17.18
N LYS A 377 9.67 -20.06 16.61
CA LYS A 377 8.81 -21.01 15.92
C LYS A 377 8.59 -22.23 16.81
N VAL A 378 7.34 -22.67 16.96
CA VAL A 378 6.98 -23.85 17.76
C VAL A 378 6.23 -24.84 16.88
N GLU A 379 6.81 -26.03 16.73
CA GLU A 379 6.19 -27.18 16.08
C GLU A 379 5.47 -28.06 17.10
N ARG A 380 4.31 -28.56 16.69
CA ARG A 380 3.46 -29.44 17.49
C ARG A 380 2.97 -30.59 16.62
N GLU A 381 2.77 -31.76 17.23
CA GLU A 381 2.37 -32.94 16.47
C GLU A 381 0.99 -32.77 15.84
N ASN A 382 0.93 -32.95 14.51
CA ASN A 382 -0.28 -32.83 13.70
C ASN A 382 -1.07 -31.51 13.88
N LEU A 383 -0.38 -30.42 14.27
CA LEU A 383 -0.96 -29.10 14.48
C LEU A 383 -0.20 -28.04 13.68
N PRO A 384 -0.84 -26.90 13.35
CA PRO A 384 -0.18 -25.80 12.64
C PRO A 384 1.03 -25.25 13.40
N LEU A 385 2.06 -24.88 12.64
CA LEU A 385 3.24 -24.18 13.12
C LEU A 385 2.86 -22.85 13.77
N ILE A 386 3.40 -22.58 14.95
CA ILE A 386 3.19 -21.31 15.63
C ILE A 386 4.43 -20.44 15.48
N VAL A 387 4.23 -19.15 15.20
CA VAL A 387 5.30 -18.15 15.15
C VAL A 387 4.98 -17.03 16.15
N LYS A 388 5.92 -16.70 17.03
CA LYS A 388 5.76 -15.70 18.08
C LYS A 388 7.00 -14.82 18.19
N LYS A 389 6.78 -13.53 18.46
CA LYS A 389 7.84 -12.58 18.82
C LYS A 389 8.20 -12.78 20.29
N ILE A 390 9.49 -12.90 20.59
CA ILE A 390 10.03 -12.97 21.94
C ILE A 390 11.07 -11.88 22.15
N ILE A 391 11.16 -11.33 23.37
CA ILE A 391 12.03 -10.18 23.69
C ILE A 391 12.97 -10.57 24.83
N LYS A 392 14.28 -10.51 24.59
CA LYS A 392 15.29 -10.63 25.63
C LYS A 392 15.59 -9.26 26.23
N ARG A 393 15.48 -9.14 27.55
CA ARG A 393 15.71 -7.89 28.29
C ARG A 393 16.90 -7.94 29.23
#